data_AF-A0A1W2FAX7-F1
#
_entry.id   AF-A0A1W2FAX7-F1
#
_cell.length_a   1.000
_cell.length_b   1.000
_cell.length_c   1.000
_cell.angle_alpha   90.00
_cell.angle_beta   90.00
_cell.angle_gamma   90.00
#
_symmetry.space_group_name_H-M   'P 1'
#
loop_
_entity.id
_entity.type
_entity.pdbx_description
1 polymer ?
#
loop_
_entity_poly.entity_id
_entity_poly.type
_entity_poly.pdbx_seq_one_letter_code
_entity_poly.pdbx_strand_id
1 'polypeptide(L)'
;MIKAEILKLNLPPVILALIGALGVSGLLAFAKAGLAPVIYAQAGFVVLGVVAVTSEYQGRQIYVTLTAMPRRVTQHLSKLVALSIVAAPTAVLVVLVGRVSEGAVYLVLTTLISASVASVVRRSIPAVAGLLIYYFIISPLLHDRTSLPGTIGYVMWTVLAVGISTALFRLRDA
;
A
#
# COMPACT_ATOMS: atom_id res chain seq x y z
N MET A 1 2.82 -14.93 -14.79
CA MET A 1 2.25 -13.59 -14.49
C MET A 1 2.94 -12.94 -13.30
N ILE A 2 3.02 -13.59 -12.13
CA ILE A 2 3.66 -13.01 -10.92
C ILE A 2 5.11 -12.52 -11.16
N LYS A 3 5.95 -13.29 -11.85
CA LYS A 3 7.33 -12.87 -12.19
C LYS A 3 7.38 -11.54 -12.96
N ALA A 4 6.43 -11.29 -13.85
CA ALA A 4 6.38 -10.05 -14.62
C ALA A 4 5.94 -8.86 -13.75
N GLU A 5 5.02 -9.08 -12.81
CA GLU A 5 4.61 -8.04 -11.85
C GLU A 5 5.73 -7.72 -10.85
N ILE A 6 6.52 -8.70 -10.41
CA ILE A 6 7.71 -8.45 -9.59
C ILE A 6 8.74 -7.60 -10.34
N LEU A 7 8.96 -7.86 -11.63
CA LEU A 7 9.87 -7.06 -12.45
C LEU A 7 9.39 -5.60 -12.58
N LYS A 8 8.08 -5.36 -12.63
CA LYS A 8 7.51 -4.01 -12.64
C LYS A 8 7.66 -3.27 -11.31
N LEU A 9 7.82 -3.99 -10.20
CA LEU A 9 8.09 -3.36 -8.91
C LEU A 9 9.54 -2.84 -8.80
N ASN A 10 10.41 -3.14 -9.77
CA ASN A 10 11.75 -2.57 -9.86
C ASN A 10 11.78 -1.17 -10.50
N LEU A 11 10.64 -0.48 -10.57
CA LEU A 11 10.56 0.88 -11.11
C LEU A 11 11.15 1.91 -10.13
N PRO A 12 11.77 3.00 -10.63
CA PRO A 12 12.39 4.03 -9.80
C PRO A 12 11.48 4.56 -8.67
N PRO A 13 10.17 4.83 -8.89
CA PRO A 13 9.29 5.32 -7.84
C PRO A 13 9.09 4.32 -6.68
N VAL A 14 9.05 3.02 -6.98
CA VAL A 14 8.87 1.97 -5.96
C VAL A 14 10.16 1.78 -5.17
N ILE A 15 11.31 1.80 -5.85
CA ILE A 15 12.63 1.75 -5.21
C ILE A 15 12.83 2.96 -4.29
N LEU A 16 12.46 4.17 -4.75
CA LEU A 16 12.55 5.37 -3.93
C LEU A 16 11.63 5.30 -2.70
N ALA A 17 10.42 4.74 -2.84
CA ALA A 17 9.53 4.53 -1.70
C ALA A 17 10.10 3.51 -0.70
N LEU A 18 10.70 2.42 -1.18
CA LEU A 18 11.36 1.40 -0.37
C LEU A 18 12.55 1.96 0.41
N ILE A 19 13.47 2.63 -0.29
CA ILE A 19 14.66 3.25 0.30
C ILE A 19 14.25 4.36 1.26
N GLY A 20 13.27 5.18 0.87
CA GLY A 20 12.75 6.25 1.73
C GLY A 20 12.16 5.72 3.03
N ALA A 21 11.33 4.66 2.97
CA ALA A 21 10.74 4.05 4.15
C ALA A 21 11.81 3.47 5.09
N LEU A 22 12.81 2.77 4.55
CA LEU A 22 13.92 2.21 5.34
C LEU A 22 14.83 3.30 5.91
N GLY A 23 15.21 4.28 5.09
CA GLY A 23 16.10 5.36 5.46
C GLY A 23 15.53 6.22 6.58
N VAL A 24 14.27 6.66 6.43
CA VAL A 24 13.58 7.46 7.47
C VAL A 24 13.44 6.66 8.77
N SER A 25 13.08 5.38 8.68
CA SER A 25 12.94 4.52 9.87
C SER A 25 14.26 4.34 10.61
N GLY A 26 15.36 4.10 9.89
CA GLY A 26 16.70 3.98 10.48
C GLY A 26 17.19 5.29 11.11
N LEU A 27 16.93 6.42 10.45
CA LEU A 27 17.32 7.74 10.95
C LEU A 27 16.57 8.09 12.25
N LEU A 28 15.27 7.78 12.32
CA LEU A 28 14.46 8.00 13.51
C LEU A 28 14.86 7.09 14.68
N ALA A 29 15.24 5.83 14.38
CA ALA A 29 15.76 4.92 15.39
C ALA A 29 17.11 5.40 15.96
N PHE A 30 17.99 5.91 15.10
CA PHE A 30 19.25 6.53 15.52
C PHE A 30 19.01 7.76 16.40
N ALA A 31 18.03 8.60 16.02
CA ALA A 31 17.66 9.80 16.76
C ALA A 31 16.88 9.53 18.07
N LYS A 32 16.58 8.26 18.41
CA LYS A 32 15.76 7.86 19.57
C LYS A 32 14.42 8.60 19.65
N ALA A 33 13.74 8.77 18.50
CA ALA A 33 12.57 9.63 18.35
C ALA A 33 11.25 9.13 19.02
N GLY A 34 11.29 8.19 19.97
CA GLY A 34 10.10 7.78 20.75
C GLY A 34 9.00 7.08 19.93
N LEU A 35 7.72 7.50 20.07
CA LEU A 35 6.56 6.93 19.35
C LEU A 35 6.42 7.40 17.88
N ALA A 36 7.12 8.46 17.50
CA ALA A 36 7.15 9.00 16.15
C ALA A 36 7.44 7.95 15.03
N PRO A 37 8.36 6.97 15.19
CA PRO A 37 8.67 5.96 14.16
C PRO A 37 7.48 5.16 13.60
N VAL A 38 6.43 4.90 14.38
CA VAL A 38 5.24 4.17 13.89
C VAL A 38 4.56 4.93 12.76
N ILE A 39 4.29 6.22 13.02
CA ILE A 39 3.54 7.13 12.17
C ILE A 39 4.28 7.31 10.83
N TYR A 40 5.61 7.48 10.87
CA TYR A 40 6.42 7.62 9.66
C TYR A 40 6.61 6.32 8.88
N ALA A 41 6.76 5.19 9.58
CA ALA A 41 6.79 3.88 8.92
C ALA A 41 5.49 3.64 8.15
N GLN A 42 4.34 3.87 8.80
CA GLN A 42 3.03 3.74 8.19
C GLN A 42 2.86 4.63 6.96
N ALA A 43 3.29 5.89 7.02
CA ALA A 43 3.26 6.80 5.87
C ALA A 43 4.03 6.23 4.67
N GLY A 44 5.23 5.68 4.92
CA GLY A 44 6.05 5.04 3.89
C GLY A 44 5.32 3.89 3.19
N PHE A 45 4.62 3.04 3.94
CA PHE A 45 3.86 1.91 3.38
C PHE A 45 2.58 2.34 2.63
N VAL A 46 1.93 3.43 3.07
CA VAL A 46 0.83 4.05 2.31
C VAL A 46 1.34 4.55 0.95
N VAL A 47 2.45 5.29 0.94
CA VAL A 47 3.05 5.81 -0.30
C VAL A 47 3.48 4.66 -1.20
N LEU A 48 4.11 3.62 -0.64
CA LEU A 48 4.56 2.44 -1.39
C LEU A 48 3.39 1.74 -2.11
N GLY A 49 2.28 1.48 -1.42
CA GLY A 49 1.13 0.83 -2.05
C GLY A 49 0.45 1.69 -3.11
N VAL A 50 0.35 3.01 -2.89
CA VAL A 50 -0.21 3.92 -3.91
C VAL A 50 0.70 4.00 -5.13
N VAL A 51 2.01 4.20 -4.95
CA VAL A 51 2.97 4.37 -6.05
C VAL A 51 3.13 3.07 -6.85
N ALA A 52 3.15 1.91 -6.19
CA ALA A 52 3.20 0.61 -6.86
C ALA A 52 2.03 0.40 -7.83
N VAL A 53 0.84 0.89 -7.47
CA VAL A 53 -0.34 0.81 -8.35
C VAL A 53 -0.37 1.94 -9.36
N THR A 54 -0.08 3.18 -8.95
CA THR A 54 -0.24 4.37 -9.80
C THR A 54 0.87 4.58 -10.82
N SER A 55 2.04 3.96 -10.62
CA SER A 55 3.16 4.02 -11.57
C SER A 55 2.78 3.49 -12.96
N GLU A 56 1.86 2.52 -13.05
CA GLU A 56 1.36 2.06 -14.34
C GLU A 56 0.45 3.09 -15.04
N TYR A 57 -0.22 3.96 -14.28
CA TYR A 57 -1.16 4.96 -14.82
C TYR A 57 -0.47 6.23 -15.31
N GLN A 58 0.81 6.41 -14.99
CA GLN A 58 1.63 7.54 -15.44
C GLN A 58 2.06 7.41 -16.91
N GLY A 59 1.97 6.20 -17.50
CA GLY A 59 2.20 5.97 -18.93
C GLY A 59 0.89 5.65 -19.67
N ARG A 60 0.75 6.09 -20.92
CA ARG A 60 -0.34 5.67 -21.83
C ARG A 60 -0.37 4.14 -22.09
N GLN A 61 0.55 3.38 -21.49
CA GLN A 61 0.64 1.92 -21.53
C GLN A 61 -0.64 1.20 -21.08
N ILE A 62 -1.41 1.75 -20.14
CA ILE A 62 -2.67 1.12 -19.71
C ILE A 62 -3.68 1.06 -20.85
N TYR A 63 -3.79 2.09 -21.69
CA TYR A 63 -4.74 2.07 -22.82
C TYR A 63 -4.42 0.97 -23.83
N VAL A 64 -3.14 0.74 -24.11
CA VAL A 64 -2.68 -0.30 -25.05
C VAL A 64 -2.79 -1.71 -24.45
N THR A 65 -2.55 -1.84 -23.15
CA THR A 65 -2.64 -3.14 -22.46
C THR A 65 -4.09 -3.55 -22.26
N LEU A 66 -4.98 -2.60 -21.94
CA LEU A 66 -6.40 -2.84 -21.75
C LEU A 66 -7.10 -3.21 -23.05
N THR A 67 -6.72 -2.65 -24.20
CA THR A 67 -7.28 -3.07 -25.50
C THR A 67 -6.81 -4.46 -25.95
N ALA A 68 -5.66 -4.94 -25.46
CA ALA A 68 -5.09 -6.24 -25.83
C ALA A 68 -5.37 -7.39 -24.84
N MET A 69 -5.70 -7.10 -23.57
CA MET A 69 -5.90 -8.14 -22.55
C MET A 69 -7.37 -8.33 -22.11
N PRO A 70 -7.96 -9.52 -22.34
CA PRO A 70 -9.34 -9.84 -21.95
C PRO A 70 -9.54 -10.24 -20.47
N ARG A 71 -8.48 -10.39 -19.65
CA ARG A 71 -8.60 -10.88 -18.25
C ARG A 71 -7.99 -9.92 -17.22
N ARG A 72 -8.70 -8.83 -16.94
CA ARG A 72 -8.23 -7.70 -16.11
C ARG A 72 -8.23 -8.00 -14.61
N VAL A 73 -9.17 -8.81 -14.13
CA VAL A 73 -9.27 -9.19 -12.70
C VAL A 73 -8.09 -10.05 -12.26
N THR A 74 -7.68 -11.02 -13.08
CA THR A 74 -6.52 -11.88 -12.77
C THR A 74 -5.21 -11.08 -12.74
N GLN A 75 -5.11 -10.05 -13.57
CA GLN A 75 -3.97 -9.14 -13.57
C GLN A 75 -3.94 -8.30 -12.27
N HIS A 76 -5.08 -7.76 -11.84
CA HIS A 76 -5.18 -7.01 -10.58
C HIS A 76 -4.81 -7.87 -9.36
N LEU A 77 -5.32 -9.10 -9.26
CA LEU A 77 -4.98 -10.02 -8.18
C LEU A 77 -3.49 -10.38 -8.18
N SER A 78 -2.91 -10.66 -9.35
CA SER A 78 -1.49 -11.00 -9.46
C SER A 78 -0.57 -9.86 -8.99
N LYS A 79 -1.00 -8.61 -9.17
CA LYS A 79 -0.29 -7.43 -8.68
C LYS A 79 -0.35 -7.31 -7.16
N LEU A 80 -1.52 -7.50 -6.56
CA LEU A 80 -1.65 -7.48 -5.10
C LEU A 80 -0.79 -8.57 -4.45
N VAL A 81 -0.73 -9.75 -5.08
CA VAL A 81 0.17 -10.84 -4.65
C VAL A 81 1.64 -10.42 -4.78
N ALA A 82 2.07 -9.89 -5.93
CA ALA A 82 3.44 -9.43 -6.12
C ALA A 82 3.83 -8.32 -5.13
N LEU A 83 2.93 -7.37 -4.88
CA LEU A 83 3.11 -6.30 -3.91
C LEU A 83 3.26 -6.84 -2.49
N SER A 84 2.47 -7.85 -2.10
CA SER A 84 2.59 -8.47 -0.78
C SER A 84 3.93 -9.17 -0.59
N ILE A 85 4.47 -9.81 -1.64
CA ILE A 85 5.78 -10.48 -1.62
C ILE A 85 6.91 -9.48 -1.42
N VAL A 86 6.81 -8.28 -2.01
CA VAL A 86 7.82 -7.23 -1.85
C VAL A 86 7.64 -6.47 -0.54
N ALA A 87 6.40 -6.18 -0.13
CA ALA A 87 6.12 -5.41 1.07
C ALA A 87 6.45 -6.18 2.37
N ALA A 88 6.28 -7.51 2.37
CA ALA A 88 6.55 -8.34 3.55
C ALA A 88 8.01 -8.24 4.07
N PRO A 89 9.07 -8.48 3.26
CA PRO A 89 10.44 -8.34 3.72
C PRO A 89 10.78 -6.89 4.10
N THR A 90 10.26 -5.91 3.37
CA THR A 90 10.44 -4.49 3.73
C THR A 90 9.83 -4.16 5.07
N ALA A 91 8.62 -4.65 5.36
CA ALA A 91 7.95 -4.44 6.64
C ALA A 91 8.75 -5.05 7.80
N VAL A 92 9.28 -6.26 7.62
CA VAL A 92 10.16 -6.88 8.61
C VAL A 92 11.41 -6.03 8.85
N LEU A 93 12.07 -5.57 7.79
CA LEU A 93 13.25 -4.72 7.92
C LEU A 93 12.93 -3.38 8.60
N VAL A 94 11.81 -2.74 8.26
CA VAL A 94 11.39 -1.47 8.90
C VAL A 94 11.11 -1.66 10.38
N VAL A 95 10.44 -2.75 10.78
CA VAL A 95 10.19 -3.04 12.20
C VAL A 95 11.50 -3.27 12.96
N LEU A 96 12.43 -4.03 12.38
CA LEU A 96 13.73 -4.32 13.00
C LEU A 96 14.63 -3.09 13.09
N VAL A 97 14.74 -2.32 12.00
CA VAL A 97 15.61 -1.14 11.90
C VAL A 97 15.01 0.04 12.65
N GLY A 98 13.71 0.30 12.45
CA GLY A 98 12.98 1.42 13.05
C GLY A 98 12.56 1.19 14.50
N ARG A 99 12.72 -0.04 15.03
CA ARG A 99 12.25 -0.45 16.37
C ARG A 99 10.80 -0.08 16.62
N VAL A 100 9.97 -0.31 15.60
CA VAL A 100 8.55 0.03 15.61
C VAL A 100 7.80 -1.03 16.42
N SER A 101 6.87 -0.61 17.31
CA SER A 101 6.06 -1.52 18.12
C SER A 101 4.98 -2.26 17.31
N GLU A 102 4.61 -1.70 16.16
CA GLU A 102 3.62 -2.28 15.26
C GLU A 102 4.16 -3.49 14.50
N GLY A 103 3.32 -4.50 14.33
CA GLY A 103 3.71 -5.73 13.65
C GLY A 103 3.92 -5.53 12.15
N ALA A 104 4.88 -6.23 11.56
CA ALA A 104 5.12 -6.19 10.10
C ALA A 104 3.85 -6.51 9.28
N VAL A 105 2.98 -7.38 9.83
CA VAL A 105 1.68 -7.72 9.23
C VAL A 105 0.80 -6.46 9.05
N TYR A 106 0.77 -5.57 10.03
CA TYR A 106 0.00 -4.32 9.95
C TYR A 106 0.42 -3.43 8.78
N LEU A 107 1.73 -3.29 8.58
CA LEU A 107 2.30 -2.46 7.50
C LEU A 107 1.98 -3.06 6.13
N VAL A 108 2.04 -4.40 6.00
CA VAL A 108 1.63 -5.10 4.77
C VAL A 108 0.14 -4.91 4.48
N LEU A 109 -0.73 -5.03 5.49
CA LEU A 109 -2.17 -4.82 5.34
C LEU A 109 -2.48 -3.36 4.94
N THR A 110 -1.81 -2.39 5.56
CA THR A 110 -1.91 -0.97 5.19
C THR A 110 -1.50 -0.73 3.73
N THR A 111 -0.43 -1.39 3.30
CA THR A 111 0.04 -1.35 1.91
C THR A 111 -1.01 -1.89 0.94
N LEU A 112 -1.64 -3.03 1.27
CA LEU A 112 -2.69 -3.63 0.46
C LEU A 112 -3.93 -2.74 0.37
N ILE A 113 -4.38 -2.16 1.49
CA ILE A 113 -5.50 -1.20 1.50
C ILE A 113 -5.18 0.00 0.60
N SER A 114 -3.99 0.60 0.76
CA SER A 114 -3.59 1.76 -0.02
C SER A 114 -3.51 1.45 -1.52
N ALA A 115 -3.02 0.25 -1.89
CA ALA A 115 -3.02 -0.24 -3.26
C ALA A 115 -4.43 -0.44 -3.82
N SER A 116 -5.34 -1.02 -3.04
CA SER A 116 -6.75 -1.18 -3.43
C SER A 116 -7.40 0.19 -3.68
N VAL A 117 -7.24 1.14 -2.76
CA VAL A 117 -7.79 2.50 -2.92
C VAL A 117 -7.19 3.20 -4.14
N ALA A 118 -5.87 3.11 -4.33
CA ALA A 118 -5.19 3.69 -5.49
C ALA A 118 -5.68 3.10 -6.82
N SER A 119 -6.02 1.81 -6.86
CA SER A 119 -6.55 1.16 -8.07
C SER A 119 -7.95 1.65 -8.45
N VAL A 120 -8.74 2.09 -7.46
CA VAL A 120 -10.05 2.70 -7.66
C VAL A 120 -9.92 4.16 -8.09
N VAL A 121 -9.07 4.93 -7.40
CA VAL A 121 -8.88 6.38 -7.64
C VAL A 121 -8.12 6.66 -8.93
N ARG A 122 -7.20 5.77 -9.35
CA ARG A 122 -6.40 5.86 -10.59
C ARG A 122 -5.57 7.16 -10.73
N ARG A 123 -5.37 7.89 -9.64
CA ARG A 123 -4.58 9.14 -9.57
C ARG A 123 -3.75 9.16 -8.29
N SER A 124 -2.45 9.38 -8.42
CA SER A 124 -1.49 9.29 -7.31
C SER A 124 -1.69 10.37 -6.25
N ILE A 125 -1.76 11.64 -6.66
CA ILE A 125 -1.89 12.78 -5.74
C ILE A 125 -3.15 12.69 -4.85
N PRO A 126 -4.38 12.54 -5.40
CA PRO A 126 -5.57 12.48 -4.56
C PRO A 126 -5.64 11.19 -3.74
N ALA A 127 -5.08 10.07 -4.22
CA ALA A 127 -5.05 8.82 -3.46
C ALA A 127 -4.15 8.94 -2.23
N VAL A 128 -2.91 9.43 -2.40
CA VAL A 128 -1.99 9.64 -1.27
C VAL A 128 -2.56 10.67 -0.30
N ALA A 129 -3.03 11.81 -0.79
CA ALA A 129 -3.57 12.87 0.07
C ALA A 129 -4.77 12.37 0.90
N GLY A 130 -5.74 11.70 0.26
CA GLY A 130 -6.91 11.16 0.95
C GLY A 130 -6.55 10.10 1.99
N LEU A 131 -5.62 9.19 1.67
CA LEU A 131 -5.17 8.15 2.60
C LEU A 131 -4.40 8.73 3.78
N LEU A 132 -3.51 9.70 3.56
CA LEU A 132 -2.79 10.35 4.67
C LEU A 132 -3.74 11.13 5.57
N ILE A 133 -4.71 11.86 5.00
CA ILE A 133 -5.74 12.53 5.81
C ILE A 133 -6.55 11.50 6.62
N TYR A 134 -6.95 10.39 6.00
CA TYR A 134 -7.71 9.35 6.68
C TYR A 134 -6.91 8.69 7.82
N TYR A 135 -5.69 8.24 7.55
CA TYR A 135 -4.87 7.52 8.53
C TYR A 135 -4.33 8.41 9.65
N PHE A 136 -4.00 9.67 9.37
CA PHE A 136 -3.27 10.53 10.31
C PHE A 136 -4.15 11.56 11.01
N ILE A 137 -5.29 11.92 10.41
CA ILE A 137 -6.22 12.89 11.01
C ILE A 137 -7.47 12.16 11.49
N ILE A 138 -8.16 11.46 10.60
CA ILE A 138 -9.45 10.87 10.94
C ILE A 138 -9.29 9.70 11.92
N SER A 139 -8.35 8.79 11.67
CA SER A 139 -8.17 7.59 12.48
C SER A 139 -7.84 7.87 13.95
N PRO A 140 -6.89 8.78 14.31
CA PRO A 140 -6.64 9.11 15.71
C PRO A 140 -7.84 9.78 16.38
N LEU A 141 -8.58 10.64 15.67
CA LEU A 141 -9.79 11.28 16.20
C LEU A 141 -10.90 10.27 16.54
N LEU A 142 -11.01 9.18 15.79
CA LEU A 142 -12.00 8.13 16.05
C LEU A 142 -11.54 7.11 17.11
N HIS A 143 -10.23 7.01 17.36
CA HIS A 143 -9.69 6.06 18.33
C HIS A 143 -10.17 6.37 19.76
N ASP A 144 -10.34 7.64 20.10
CA ASP A 144 -10.86 8.06 21.41
C ASP A 144 -12.36 7.71 21.61
N ARG A 145 -13.08 7.42 20.52
CA ARG A 145 -14.54 7.23 20.53
C ARG A 145 -14.96 5.77 20.35
N THR A 146 -14.09 4.93 19.82
CA THR A 146 -14.43 3.53 19.47
C THR A 146 -13.22 2.63 19.70
N SER A 147 -13.42 1.48 20.35
CA SER A 147 -12.41 0.43 20.39
C SER A 147 -12.21 -0.11 18.98
N LEU A 148 -11.27 0.49 18.24
CA LEU A 148 -11.00 0.11 16.86
C LEU A 148 -10.58 -1.37 16.80
N PRO A 149 -10.90 -2.06 15.69
CA PRO A 149 -10.56 -3.46 15.57
C PRO A 149 -9.05 -3.67 15.64
N GLY A 150 -8.60 -4.67 16.42
CA GLY A 150 -7.21 -5.12 16.39
C GLY A 150 -6.82 -5.68 15.00
N THR A 151 -5.67 -6.35 14.91
CA THR A 151 -5.14 -6.91 13.65
C THR A 151 -6.18 -7.68 12.83
N ILE A 152 -7.11 -8.38 13.50
CA ILE A 152 -8.20 -9.14 12.87
C ILE A 152 -9.15 -8.24 12.06
N GLY A 153 -9.52 -7.06 12.57
CA GLY A 153 -10.38 -6.18 11.79
C GLY A 153 -9.63 -5.43 10.69
N TYR A 154 -8.33 -5.19 10.83
CA TYR A 154 -7.51 -4.75 9.70
C TYR A 154 -7.51 -5.78 8.57
N VAL A 155 -7.42 -7.08 8.89
CA VAL A 155 -7.60 -8.15 7.90
C VAL A 155 -8.98 -8.06 7.26
N MET A 156 -10.05 -7.90 8.05
CA MET A 156 -11.41 -7.76 7.51
C MET A 156 -11.53 -6.57 6.54
N TRP A 157 -11.00 -5.40 6.91
CA TRP A 157 -10.97 -4.21 6.05
C TRP A 157 -10.15 -4.41 4.78
N THR A 158 -9.03 -5.13 4.84
CA THR A 158 -8.25 -5.45 3.63
C THR A 158 -9.02 -6.34 2.68
N VAL A 159 -9.68 -7.39 3.18
CA VAL A 159 -10.48 -8.30 2.37
C VAL A 159 -11.65 -7.54 1.74
N LEU A 160 -12.32 -6.66 2.49
CA LEU A 160 -13.38 -5.79 1.96
C LEU A 160 -12.85 -4.82 0.89
N ALA A 161 -11.72 -4.14 1.13
CA ALA A 161 -11.15 -3.20 0.16
C ALA A 161 -10.74 -3.91 -1.15
N VAL A 162 -10.12 -5.09 -1.05
CA VAL A 162 -9.77 -5.93 -2.20
C VAL A 162 -11.03 -6.45 -2.90
N GLY A 163 -12.05 -6.87 -2.13
CA GLY A 163 -13.35 -7.32 -2.65
C GLY A 163 -14.09 -6.23 -3.41
N ILE A 164 -14.20 -5.03 -2.85
CA ILE A 164 -14.83 -3.86 -3.49
C ILE A 164 -14.06 -3.47 -4.75
N SER A 165 -12.72 -3.40 -4.68
CA SER A 165 -11.90 -3.09 -5.85
C SER A 165 -12.13 -4.10 -6.98
N THR A 166 -12.03 -5.40 -6.67
CA THR A 166 -12.24 -6.48 -7.66
C THR A 166 -13.66 -6.50 -8.22
N ALA A 167 -14.68 -6.22 -7.40
CA ALA A 167 -16.06 -6.08 -7.84
C ALA A 167 -16.24 -4.88 -8.79
N LEU A 168 -15.64 -3.72 -8.48
CA LEU A 168 -15.66 -2.56 -9.36
C LEU A 168 -14.95 -2.83 -10.69
N PHE A 169 -13.88 -3.63 -10.70
CA PHE A 169 -13.26 -4.08 -11.95
C PHE A 169 -14.22 -4.96 -12.76
N ARG A 170 -14.91 -5.92 -12.12
CA ARG A 170 -15.91 -6.76 -12.79
C ARG A 170 -17.09 -5.97 -13.34
N LEU A 171 -17.63 -5.02 -12.57
CA LEU A 171 -18.78 -4.19 -12.98
C LEU A 171 -18.46 -3.24 -14.13
N ARG A 172 -17.20 -2.85 -14.29
CA ARG A 172 -16.73 -2.02 -15.42
C ARG A 172 -16.50 -2.83 -16.70
N ASP A 173 -16.53 -4.15 -16.59
CA ASP A 173 -16.30 -5.10 -17.70
C ASP A 173 -17.61 -5.74 -18.21
N ALA A 174 -18.75 -5.53 -17.53
CA ALA A 174 -20.09 -5.99 -17.91
C ALA A 174 -20.87 -4.91 -18.66
#